data_AF-A0A1G4EA41-F1
#
_entry.id   AF-A0A1G4EA41-F1
#
_cell.length_a   1.000
_cell.length_b   1.000
_cell.length_c   1.000
_cell.angle_alpha   90.00
_cell.angle_beta   90.00
_cell.angle_gamma   90.00
#
_symmetry.space_group_name_H-M   'P 1'
#
loop_
_entity.id
_entity.type
_entity.pdbx_description
1 polymer ?
#
loop_
_entity_poly.entity_id
_entity_poly.type
_entity_poly.pdbx_seq_one_letter_code
_entity_poly.pdbx_strand_id
1 'polypeptide(L)'
;MGDSIYNYVYQFNIFESDYEALPPDSDGASIYSCSSTANGYSNIDKTKCIYSMKYLKHLEGRNTNNNFVGGCKYLNYKLCDIVKDEMFKYDSLTLLKKMKTENEGYFDNDICDDNIQNLSEEIINNVKKLINLYDNFHNIKSDSISNGNINCGMAKACAYSYMSYGETCKSQKDHEFCNEL
;
A
#
# COMPACT_ATOMS: atom_id res chain seq x y z
N MET A 1 3.21 -2.36 -21.08
CA MET A 1 2.41 -1.99 -19.90
C MET A 1 3.10 -0.81 -19.25
N GLY A 2 2.36 0.25 -18.91
CA GLY A 2 2.90 1.35 -18.09
C GLY A 2 3.16 0.86 -16.66
N ASP A 3 4.08 1.52 -15.95
CA ASP A 3 4.34 1.23 -14.54
C ASP A 3 3.17 1.73 -13.68
N SER A 4 2.27 0.82 -13.31
CA SER A 4 1.07 1.12 -12.52
C SER A 4 1.17 0.54 -11.12
N ILE A 5 0.46 1.14 -10.15
CA ILE A 5 0.33 0.54 -8.81
C ILE A 5 -0.28 -0.86 -8.88
N TYR A 6 -1.18 -1.10 -9.83
CA TYR A 6 -1.86 -2.38 -10.00
C TYR A 6 -0.89 -3.54 -10.19
N ASN A 7 0.19 -3.33 -10.93
CA ASN A 7 1.18 -4.37 -11.24
C ASN A 7 1.96 -4.90 -10.02
N TYR A 8 1.76 -4.32 -8.84
CA TYR A 8 2.42 -4.74 -7.61
C TYR A 8 1.42 -5.20 -6.54
N VAL A 9 0.10 -5.08 -6.78
CA VAL A 9 -0.91 -5.37 -5.76
C VAL A 9 -0.89 -6.85 -5.33
N TYR A 10 -0.53 -7.76 -6.22
CA TYR A 10 -0.36 -9.18 -5.89
C TYR A 10 0.70 -9.45 -4.82
N GLN A 11 1.61 -8.50 -4.56
CA GLN A 11 2.65 -8.58 -3.52
C GLN A 11 2.29 -7.81 -2.23
N PHE A 12 1.16 -7.09 -2.20
CA PHE A 12 0.83 -6.22 -1.06
C PHE A 12 0.68 -6.98 0.25
N ASN A 13 0.26 -8.24 0.23
CA ASN A 13 0.21 -9.09 1.42
C ASN A 13 1.61 -9.36 2.01
N ILE A 14 2.63 -9.49 1.16
CA ILE A 14 4.04 -9.65 1.58
C ILE A 14 4.51 -8.34 2.21
N PHE A 15 4.22 -7.21 1.57
CA PHE A 15 4.60 -5.89 2.08
C PHE A 15 3.85 -5.53 3.37
N GLU A 16 2.60 -5.95 3.53
CA GLU A 16 1.83 -5.85 4.77
C GLU A 16 2.47 -6.66 5.88
N SER A 17 2.83 -7.90 5.60
CA SER A 17 3.51 -8.74 6.59
C SER A 17 4.83 -8.11 7.04
N ASP A 18 5.60 -7.56 6.10
CA ASP A 18 6.84 -6.83 6.40
C ASP A 18 6.56 -5.55 7.23
N TYR A 19 5.53 -4.80 6.88
CA TYR A 19 5.12 -3.56 7.56
C TYR A 19 4.67 -3.80 9.02
N GLU A 20 3.90 -4.86 9.25
CA GLU A 20 3.40 -5.25 10.57
C GLU A 20 4.47 -5.92 11.44
N ALA A 21 5.43 -6.63 10.82
CA ALA A 21 6.51 -7.31 11.53
C ALA A 21 7.65 -6.38 11.99
N LEU A 22 7.60 -5.08 11.64
CA LEU A 22 8.64 -4.13 12.03
C LEU A 22 8.75 -4.02 13.56
N PRO A 23 9.97 -4.03 14.13
CA PRO A 23 10.16 -4.00 15.57
C PRO A 23 9.63 -2.68 16.17
N PRO A 24 9.37 -2.66 17.50
CA PRO A 24 9.06 -1.43 18.23
C PRO A 24 10.14 -0.36 18.02
N ASP A 25 9.75 0.91 18.12
CA ASP A 25 10.66 2.04 17.89
C ASP A 25 11.55 2.22 19.13
N SER A 26 12.64 1.46 19.21
CA SER A 26 13.43 1.34 20.44
C SER A 26 14.18 2.62 20.81
N ASP A 27 14.53 3.46 19.83
CA ASP A 27 15.21 4.75 20.02
C ASP A 27 14.24 5.95 19.96
N GLY A 28 12.96 5.71 19.65
CA GLY A 28 11.94 6.74 19.49
C GLY A 28 12.11 7.62 18.25
N ALA A 29 13.02 7.28 17.32
CA ALA A 29 13.32 8.11 16.16
C ALA A 29 12.08 8.26 15.25
N SER A 30 11.38 7.16 14.97
CA SER A 30 10.17 7.19 14.12
C SER A 30 9.02 7.96 14.78
N ILE A 31 8.90 7.90 16.13
CA ILE A 31 7.93 8.69 16.91
C ILE A 31 8.22 10.18 16.79
N TYR A 32 9.48 10.57 16.96
CA TYR A 32 9.91 11.97 16.81
C TYR A 32 9.65 12.45 15.38
N SER A 33 10.07 11.67 14.40
CA SER A 33 9.92 12.03 12.98
C SER A 33 8.48 12.16 12.53
N CYS A 34 7.62 11.26 12.99
CA CYS A 34 6.19 11.36 12.75
C CYS A 34 5.59 12.61 13.40
N SER A 35 6.02 12.96 14.63
CA SER A 35 5.55 14.15 15.33
C SER A 35 5.93 15.43 14.60
N SER A 36 7.16 15.51 14.07
CA SER A 36 7.60 16.63 13.24
C SER A 36 6.76 16.75 11.96
N THR A 37 6.52 15.64 11.28
CA THR A 37 5.66 15.59 10.08
C THR A 37 4.22 16.01 10.37
N ALA A 38 3.69 15.59 11.52
CA ALA A 38 2.34 15.89 11.98
C ALA A 38 2.10 17.39 12.20
N ASN A 39 3.15 18.18 12.45
CA ASN A 39 3.02 19.62 12.65
C ASN A 39 2.42 20.29 11.40
N GLY A 40 1.17 20.73 11.48
CA GLY A 40 0.42 21.31 10.34
C GLY A 40 -0.65 20.39 9.74
N TYR A 41 -0.82 19.18 10.27
CA TYR A 41 -2.01 18.35 10.04
C TYR A 41 -2.82 18.23 11.34
N SER A 42 -4.09 18.60 11.30
CA SER A 42 -5.00 18.51 12.45
C SER A 42 -5.36 17.05 12.79
N ASN A 43 -5.40 16.17 11.78
CA ASN A 43 -6.02 14.84 11.88
C ASN A 43 -5.16 13.71 11.27
N ILE A 44 -3.86 13.69 11.59
CA ILE A 44 -2.98 12.59 11.16
C ILE A 44 -3.14 11.36 12.07
N ASP A 45 -3.24 10.17 11.48
CA ASP A 45 -3.17 8.91 12.23
C ASP A 45 -1.72 8.66 12.69
N LYS A 46 -1.43 9.03 13.94
CA LYS A 46 -0.07 8.93 14.51
C LYS A 46 0.49 7.51 14.42
N THR A 47 -0.33 6.49 14.66
CA THR A 47 0.11 5.09 14.60
C THR A 47 0.53 4.73 13.18
N LYS A 48 -0.31 5.00 12.17
CA LYS A 48 0.04 4.70 10.78
C LYS A 48 1.24 5.51 10.31
N CYS A 49 1.36 6.77 10.74
CA CYS A 49 2.50 7.62 10.43
C CYS A 49 3.81 7.06 11.00
N ILE A 50 3.84 6.60 12.26
CA ILE A 50 5.01 5.94 12.86
C ILE A 50 5.41 4.68 12.07
N TYR A 51 4.46 3.81 11.75
CA TYR A 51 4.77 2.60 10.98
C TYR A 51 5.23 2.92 9.55
N SER A 52 4.67 3.95 8.91
CA SER A 52 5.11 4.41 7.58
C SER A 52 6.54 4.93 7.61
N MET A 53 6.95 5.66 8.66
CA MET A 53 8.34 6.08 8.84
C MET A 53 9.30 4.90 8.97
N LYS A 54 8.93 3.91 9.81
CA LYS A 54 9.75 2.70 9.96
C LYS A 54 9.85 1.92 8.66
N TYR A 55 8.74 1.79 7.94
CA TYR A 55 8.70 1.06 6.70
C TYR A 55 9.53 1.74 5.62
N LEU A 56 9.48 3.08 5.54
CA LEU A 56 10.35 3.84 4.64
C LEU A 56 11.83 3.59 4.97
N LYS A 57 12.22 3.59 6.25
CA LYS A 57 13.59 3.24 6.69
C LYS A 57 13.98 1.82 6.28
N HIS A 58 13.05 0.88 6.42
CA HIS A 58 13.25 -0.52 6.04
C HIS A 58 13.43 -0.70 4.53
N LEU A 59 12.71 0.07 3.71
CA LEU A 59 12.86 0.08 2.26
C LEU A 59 14.22 0.64 1.83
N GLU A 60 14.73 1.66 2.51
CA GLU A 60 16.04 2.26 2.26
C GLU A 60 17.16 1.20 2.31
N GLY A 61 17.16 0.38 3.37
CA GLY A 61 18.11 -0.72 3.53
C GLY A 61 18.00 -1.82 2.47
N ARG A 62 16.98 -1.78 1.59
CA ARG A 62 16.69 -2.76 0.53
C ARG A 62 16.64 -2.13 -0.87
N ASN A 63 17.11 -0.90 -1.06
CA ASN A 63 16.99 -0.11 -2.29
C ASN A 63 17.57 -0.73 -3.59
N THR A 64 18.31 -1.84 -3.49
CA THR A 64 18.87 -2.61 -4.62
C THR A 64 18.01 -3.81 -5.06
N ASN A 65 16.91 -4.10 -4.36
CA ASN A 65 16.07 -5.28 -4.63
C ASN A 65 14.87 -4.94 -5.51
N ASN A 66 14.45 -5.90 -6.37
CA ASN A 66 13.21 -5.79 -7.17
C ASN A 66 11.94 -5.53 -6.33
N ASN A 67 11.99 -5.82 -5.03
CA ASN A 67 10.90 -5.57 -4.08
C ASN A 67 10.82 -4.10 -3.62
N PHE A 68 11.81 -3.26 -3.93
CA PHE A 68 11.83 -1.84 -3.54
C PHE A 68 10.69 -1.06 -4.20
N VAL A 69 10.51 -1.20 -5.51
CA VAL A 69 9.45 -0.50 -6.26
C VAL A 69 8.08 -0.90 -5.71
N GLY A 70 7.80 -2.20 -5.59
CA GLY A 70 6.55 -2.69 -5.02
C GLY A 70 6.31 -2.21 -3.59
N GLY A 71 7.35 -2.20 -2.76
CA GLY A 71 7.30 -1.66 -1.39
C GLY A 71 6.98 -0.17 -1.35
N CYS A 72 7.59 0.63 -2.22
CA CYS A 72 7.25 2.06 -2.34
C CYS A 72 5.81 2.29 -2.84
N LYS A 73 5.33 1.48 -3.79
CA LYS A 73 3.93 1.56 -4.27
C LYS A 73 2.94 1.14 -3.18
N TYR A 74 3.29 0.14 -2.36
CA TYR A 74 2.53 -0.24 -1.18
C TYR A 74 2.52 0.87 -0.12
N LEU A 75 3.67 1.49 0.15
CA LEU A 75 3.75 2.65 1.05
C LEU A 75 2.87 3.80 0.54
N ASN A 76 2.88 4.09 -0.77
CA ASN A 76 1.99 5.08 -1.38
C ASN A 76 0.52 4.82 -1.02
N TYR A 77 0.06 3.58 -1.19
CA TYR A 77 -1.29 3.16 -0.80
C TYR A 77 -1.57 3.36 0.70
N LYS A 78 -0.62 3.04 1.59
CA LYS A 78 -0.78 3.26 3.03
C LYS A 78 -0.86 4.74 3.40
N LEU A 79 -0.03 5.58 2.79
CA LEU A 79 0.00 7.03 3.04
C LEU A 79 -1.35 7.69 2.70
N CYS A 80 -2.07 7.18 1.71
CA CYS A 80 -3.37 7.70 1.29
C CYS A 80 -4.45 7.70 2.40
N ASP A 81 -4.30 6.88 3.45
CA ASP A 81 -5.28 6.72 4.54
C ASP A 81 -4.71 7.17 5.91
N ILE A 82 -3.61 7.94 5.90
CA ILE A 82 -2.97 8.49 7.10
C ILE A 82 -3.64 9.79 7.53
N VAL A 83 -3.95 10.67 6.58
CA VAL A 83 -4.60 11.94 6.87
C VAL A 83 -6.11 11.74 6.77
N LYS A 84 -6.82 11.92 7.90
CA LYS A 84 -8.28 11.73 7.97
C LYS A 84 -9.08 12.97 7.53
N ASP A 85 -8.37 14.04 7.15
CA ASP A 85 -8.96 15.27 6.63
C ASP A 85 -9.30 15.09 5.15
N GLU A 86 -10.56 15.36 4.76
CA GLU A 86 -11.02 15.24 3.38
C GLU A 86 -10.26 16.15 2.40
N MET A 87 -9.71 17.28 2.85
CA MET A 87 -8.92 18.19 2.00
C MET A 87 -7.56 17.62 1.60
N PHE A 88 -7.01 16.72 2.42
CA PHE A 88 -5.68 16.14 2.24
C PHE A 88 -5.70 14.63 2.03
N LYS A 89 -6.92 14.07 1.95
CA LYS A 89 -7.14 12.66 1.65
C LYS A 89 -6.49 12.37 0.30
N TYR A 90 -5.71 11.30 0.26
CA TYR A 90 -5.01 10.84 -0.95
C TYR A 90 -3.83 11.72 -1.42
N ASP A 91 -3.39 12.71 -0.63
CA ASP A 91 -2.19 13.53 -0.90
C ASP A 91 -0.91 12.87 -0.36
N SER A 92 -0.69 11.62 -0.76
CA SER A 92 0.43 10.77 -0.32
C SER A 92 1.79 11.34 -0.70
N LEU A 93 1.90 12.03 -1.85
CA LEU A 93 3.15 12.64 -2.31
C LEU A 93 3.54 13.82 -1.41
N THR A 94 2.59 14.70 -1.07
CA THR A 94 2.87 15.83 -0.17
C THR A 94 3.24 15.33 1.22
N LEU A 95 2.56 14.28 1.71
CA LEU A 95 2.89 13.67 2.98
C LEU A 95 4.32 13.09 2.95
N LEU A 96 4.69 12.31 1.93
CA LEU A 96 6.06 11.77 1.81
C LEU A 96 7.10 12.91 1.76
N LYS A 97 6.87 13.94 0.94
CA LYS A 97 7.79 15.08 0.85
C LYS A 97 7.99 15.72 2.21
N LYS A 98 6.90 15.95 2.96
CA LYS A 98 6.99 16.50 4.30
C LYS A 98 7.71 15.57 5.28
N MET A 99 7.44 14.27 5.21
CA MET A 99 8.15 13.27 6.00
C MET A 99 9.67 13.38 5.82
N LYS A 100 10.14 13.60 4.59
CA LYS A 100 11.56 13.77 4.30
C LYS A 100 12.10 15.14 4.72
N THR A 101 11.41 16.23 4.38
CA THR A 101 11.86 17.59 4.70
C THR A 101 11.96 17.84 6.20
N GLU A 102 10.98 17.37 6.98
CA GLU A 102 10.99 17.53 8.44
C GLU A 102 11.99 16.58 9.14
N ASN A 103 12.61 15.66 8.40
CA ASN A 103 13.51 14.64 8.91
C ASN A 103 14.76 14.50 8.02
N GLU A 104 15.33 15.63 7.62
CA GLU A 104 16.54 15.66 6.79
C GLU A 104 17.67 14.85 7.45
N GLY A 105 18.30 13.97 6.67
CA GLY A 105 19.36 13.07 7.14
C GLY A 105 18.86 11.81 7.87
N TYR A 106 17.56 11.65 8.08
CA TYR A 106 16.99 10.40 8.61
C TYR A 106 16.78 9.34 7.52
N PHE A 107 16.49 9.77 6.29
CA PHE A 107 16.40 8.91 5.10
C PHE A 107 17.19 9.53 3.93
N ASP A 108 17.52 8.71 2.94
CA ASP A 108 17.98 9.11 1.62
C ASP A 108 16.96 10.05 0.98
N ASN A 109 17.44 11.16 0.41
CA ASN A 109 16.56 12.24 -0.04
C ASN A 109 15.66 11.86 -1.22
N ASP A 110 16.03 10.87 -2.01
CA ASP A 110 15.33 10.40 -3.21
C ASP A 110 14.51 9.12 -2.98
N ILE A 111 14.46 8.60 -1.75
CA ILE A 111 13.78 7.34 -1.45
C ILE A 111 12.30 7.39 -1.87
N CYS A 112 11.92 6.42 -2.70
CA CYS A 112 10.58 6.24 -3.24
C CYS A 112 10.02 7.38 -4.12
N ASP A 113 10.82 8.39 -4.49
CA ASP A 113 10.32 9.57 -5.22
C ASP A 113 9.70 9.25 -6.58
N ASP A 114 10.32 8.32 -7.32
CA ASP A 114 9.80 7.89 -8.63
C ASP A 114 8.62 6.92 -8.52
N ASN A 115 8.30 6.46 -7.30
CA ASN A 115 7.34 5.38 -7.06
C ASN A 115 6.09 5.82 -6.28
N ILE A 116 6.10 7.01 -5.67
CA ILE A 116 4.95 7.57 -4.96
C ILE A 116 4.32 8.69 -5.79
N GLN A 117 3.01 8.63 -5.95
CA GLN A 117 2.21 9.64 -6.62
C GLN A 117 0.85 9.75 -5.95
N ASN A 118 0.22 10.92 -6.05
CA ASN A 118 -1.14 11.10 -5.55
C ASN A 118 -2.09 10.16 -6.31
N LEU A 119 -2.81 9.33 -5.57
CA LEU A 119 -3.76 8.37 -6.12
C LEU A 119 -5.16 8.98 -6.09
N SER A 120 -5.94 8.77 -7.15
CA SER A 120 -7.36 9.14 -7.10
C SER A 120 -8.13 8.16 -6.21
N GLU A 121 -9.31 8.58 -5.73
CA GLU A 121 -10.22 7.69 -5.01
C GLU A 121 -10.60 6.46 -5.84
N GLU A 122 -10.79 6.64 -7.15
CA GLU A 122 -11.04 5.55 -8.09
C GLU A 122 -9.89 4.55 -8.08
N ILE A 123 -8.64 5.03 -8.15
CA ILE A 123 -7.47 4.15 -8.13
C ILE A 123 -7.40 3.35 -6.83
N ILE A 124 -7.61 4.01 -5.69
CA ILE A 124 -7.56 3.37 -4.37
C ILE A 124 -8.66 2.32 -4.22
N ASN A 125 -9.87 2.61 -4.70
CA ASN A 125 -10.97 1.65 -4.68
C ASN A 125 -10.66 0.44 -5.57
N ASN A 126 -10.04 0.64 -6.72
CA ASN A 126 -9.58 -0.45 -7.59
C ASN A 126 -8.44 -1.27 -6.96
N VAL A 127 -7.48 -0.64 -6.27
CA VAL A 127 -6.45 -1.34 -5.49
C VAL A 127 -7.10 -2.20 -4.41
N LYS A 128 -8.08 -1.68 -3.66
CA LYS A 128 -8.81 -2.45 -2.63
C LYS A 128 -9.53 -3.68 -3.21
N LYS A 129 -10.10 -3.57 -4.41
CA LYS A 129 -10.73 -4.71 -5.11
C LYS A 129 -9.70 -5.80 -5.43
N LEU A 130 -8.54 -5.41 -5.98
CA LEU A 130 -7.45 -6.36 -6.27
C LEU A 130 -6.91 -7.02 -5.01
N ILE A 131 -6.66 -6.26 -3.93
CA ILE A 131 -6.24 -6.82 -2.63
C ILE A 131 -7.25 -7.88 -2.16
N ASN A 132 -8.54 -7.55 -2.14
CA ASN A 132 -9.59 -8.48 -1.74
C ASN A 132 -9.58 -9.77 -2.58
N LEU A 133 -9.38 -9.62 -3.90
CA LEU A 133 -9.35 -10.74 -4.81
C LEU A 133 -8.14 -11.64 -4.58
N TYR A 134 -6.94 -11.07 -4.45
CA TYR A 134 -5.72 -11.83 -4.16
C TYR A 134 -5.75 -12.51 -2.79
N ASP A 135 -6.28 -11.84 -1.77
CA ASP A 135 -6.45 -12.44 -0.45
C ASP A 135 -7.39 -13.64 -0.51
N ASN A 136 -8.53 -13.52 -1.22
CA ASN A 136 -9.44 -14.64 -1.43
C ASN A 136 -8.76 -15.80 -2.17
N PHE A 137 -8.01 -15.52 -3.23
CA PHE A 137 -7.24 -16.54 -3.95
C PHE A 137 -6.19 -17.22 -3.06
N HIS A 138 -5.46 -16.45 -2.27
CA HIS A 138 -4.46 -16.96 -1.34
C HIS A 138 -5.10 -17.87 -0.29
N ASN A 139 -6.23 -17.44 0.29
CA ASN A 139 -6.98 -18.22 1.28
C ASN A 139 -7.50 -19.53 0.70
N ILE A 140 -8.07 -19.52 -0.52
CA ILE A 140 -8.50 -20.74 -1.21
C ILE A 140 -7.34 -21.71 -1.41
N LYS A 141 -6.18 -21.20 -1.86
CA LYS A 141 -4.98 -22.00 -2.07
C LYS A 141 -4.49 -22.60 -0.75
N SER A 142 -4.45 -21.81 0.32
CA SER A 142 -4.04 -22.24 1.66
C SER A 142 -4.99 -23.32 2.22
N ASP A 143 -6.30 -23.12 2.13
CA ASP A 143 -7.31 -24.10 2.56
C ASP A 143 -7.17 -25.42 1.80
N SER A 144 -6.97 -25.35 0.47
CA SER A 144 -6.77 -26.54 -0.36
C SER A 144 -5.54 -27.34 0.04
N ILE A 145 -4.45 -26.66 0.41
CA ILE A 145 -3.21 -27.30 0.87
C ILE A 145 -3.40 -27.92 2.25
N SER A 146 -4.08 -27.20 3.15
CA SER A 146 -4.23 -27.58 4.56
C SER A 146 -5.22 -28.72 4.78
N ASN A 147 -6.37 -28.66 4.11
CA ASN A 147 -7.49 -29.57 4.34
C ASN A 147 -7.65 -30.64 3.25
N GLY A 148 -6.84 -30.59 2.19
CA GLY A 148 -6.92 -31.49 1.04
C GLY A 148 -8.20 -31.34 0.21
N ASN A 149 -9.03 -30.33 0.48
CA ASN A 149 -10.25 -30.03 -0.25
C ASN A 149 -10.45 -28.52 -0.38
N ILE A 150 -10.98 -28.09 -1.52
CA ILE A 150 -11.29 -26.69 -1.79
C ILE A 150 -12.64 -26.36 -1.16
N ASN A 151 -12.70 -25.27 -0.39
CA ASN A 151 -13.97 -24.71 0.04
C ASN A 151 -14.71 -24.10 -1.15
N CYS A 152 -15.66 -24.85 -1.71
CA CYS A 152 -16.46 -24.40 -2.86
C CYS A 152 -17.23 -23.11 -2.59
N GLY A 153 -17.58 -22.82 -1.34
CA GLY A 153 -18.23 -21.56 -0.95
C GLY A 153 -17.31 -20.35 -1.13
N MET A 154 -16.06 -20.47 -0.65
CA MET A 154 -15.03 -19.44 -0.84
C MET A 154 -14.67 -19.26 -2.32
N ALA A 155 -14.48 -20.36 -3.05
CA ALA A 155 -14.19 -20.33 -4.49
C ALA A 155 -15.31 -19.61 -5.28
N LYS A 156 -16.57 -19.91 -4.94
CA LYS A 156 -17.73 -19.26 -5.55
C LYS A 156 -17.80 -17.77 -5.22
N ALA A 157 -17.52 -17.37 -3.98
CA ALA A 157 -17.47 -15.96 -3.59
C ALA A 157 -16.35 -15.19 -4.32
N CYS A 158 -15.17 -15.78 -4.43
CA CYS A 158 -14.04 -15.21 -5.17
C CYS A 158 -14.40 -15.00 -6.65
N ALA A 159 -14.98 -16.03 -7.30
CA ALA A 159 -15.44 -15.93 -8.69
C ALA A 159 -16.50 -14.83 -8.87
N TYR A 160 -17.43 -14.67 -7.92
CA TYR A 160 -18.41 -13.59 -7.97
C TYR A 160 -17.77 -12.20 -7.82
N SER A 161 -16.80 -12.03 -6.93
CA SER A 161 -16.05 -10.78 -6.81
C SER A 161 -15.31 -10.45 -8.11
N TYR A 162 -14.59 -11.41 -8.69
CA TYR A 162 -13.91 -11.25 -9.99
C TYR A 162 -14.87 -10.80 -11.09
N MET A 163 -16.00 -11.51 -11.26
CA MET A 163 -17.01 -11.16 -12.27
C MET A 163 -17.59 -9.76 -12.04
N SER A 164 -17.92 -9.42 -10.79
CA SER A 164 -18.46 -8.11 -10.41
C SER A 164 -17.47 -6.99 -10.67
N TYR A 165 -16.19 -7.19 -10.34
CA TYR A 165 -15.14 -6.21 -10.61
C TYR A 165 -14.90 -6.07 -12.12
N GLY A 166 -14.97 -7.17 -12.88
CA GLY A 166 -14.86 -7.17 -14.34
C GLY A 166 -15.95 -6.37 -15.06
N GLU A 167 -17.11 -6.16 -14.45
CA GLU A 167 -18.13 -5.25 -14.99
C GLU A 167 -17.60 -3.82 -15.16
N THR A 168 -16.72 -3.36 -14.27
CA THR A 168 -16.11 -2.03 -14.38
C THR A 168 -15.21 -1.89 -15.61
N CYS A 169 -14.64 -3.01 -16.09
CA CYS A 169 -13.79 -3.07 -17.28
C CYS A 169 -14.54 -2.95 -18.60
N LYS A 170 -15.87 -3.15 -18.60
CA LYS A 170 -16.70 -2.92 -19.79
C LYS A 170 -16.73 -1.45 -20.21
N SER A 171 -16.49 -0.54 -19.26
CA SER A 171 -16.46 0.90 -19.52
C SER A 171 -15.10 1.43 -20.03
N GLN A 172 -14.05 0.59 -20.06
CA GLN A 172 -12.68 0.89 -20.53
C GLN A 172 -11.99 2.12 -19.90
N LYS A 173 -12.46 2.62 -18.75
CA LYS A 173 -11.87 3.82 -18.14
C LYS A 173 -10.48 3.60 -17.55
N ASP A 174 -10.22 2.39 -17.03
CA ASP A 174 -8.98 2.05 -16.34
C ASP A 174 -8.40 0.75 -16.90
N HIS A 175 -7.66 0.89 -18.02
CA HIS A 175 -7.05 -0.25 -18.71
C HIS A 175 -6.01 -0.96 -17.86
N GLU A 176 -5.31 -0.27 -16.97
CA GLU A 176 -4.26 -0.86 -16.15
C GLU A 176 -4.86 -1.76 -15.07
N PHE A 177 -5.92 -1.31 -14.39
CA PHE A 177 -6.67 -2.14 -13.46
C PHE A 177 -7.22 -3.39 -14.15
N CYS A 178 -7.82 -3.22 -15.33
CA CYS A 178 -8.45 -4.32 -16.06
C CYS A 178 -7.48 -5.33 -16.68
N ASN A 179 -6.23 -4.93 -16.91
CA ASN A 179 -5.19 -5.85 -17.34
C ASN A 179 -4.65 -6.69 -16.18
N GLU A 180 -4.67 -6.14 -14.96
CA GLU A 180 -4.21 -6.82 -13.76
C GLU A 180 -5.27 -7.76 -13.15
N LEU A 181 -6.55 -7.36 -13.26
CA LEU A 181 -7.70 -8.15 -12.81
C LEU A 181 -7.83 -9.49 -13.55
#